data_AF-A0AAE2XXE0-F1
#
_entry.id   AF-A0AAE2XXE0-F1
#
_cell.length_a   1.000
_cell.length_b   1.000
_cell.length_c   1.000
_cell.angle_alpha   90.00
_cell.angle_beta   90.00
_cell.angle_gamma   90.00
#
_symmetry.space_group_name_H-M   'P 1'
#
loop_
_entity.id
_entity.type
_entity.pdbx_description
1 polymer ?
#
loop_
_entity_poly.entity_id
_entity_poly.type
_entity_poly.pdbx_seq_one_letter_code
_entity_poly.pdbx_strand_id
1 'polypeptide(L)'
;MEKNYNIVLVGVGGQGIVLASDILAMAALEENPENKVRTSQLKGMSQRSASVIVHLKFGPSVDSPLVTKGSVDALLSLELSEGLRYMDYLNEDSIAIINNEINIPPVIFRAQKVEIDPSLCYGCGNCLADCKVNYYFKGNHDFLALNSPATSVINGKCVIQDSCTGCAQCFHACPRSAKRLLENATYPEMNQVASAIKKFTDNVFIIPATDWARELGNARAANVLLLGVLLGTGRLPLSIKTVESCISKLIPEKLVDTNLKALRKGVEKGKEISRTVFEKPVLETD
;
A
#
# COMPACT_ATOMS: atom_id res chain seq x y z
N MET A 1 14.76 10.70 19.13
CA MET A 1 15.01 9.47 18.33
C MET A 1 16.30 9.68 17.55
N GLU A 2 17.07 8.62 17.28
CA GLU A 2 18.40 8.76 16.64
C GLU A 2 18.35 8.80 15.11
N LYS A 3 17.30 8.24 14.48
CA LYS A 3 17.11 8.25 13.03
C LYS A 3 15.71 8.69 12.61
N ASN A 4 15.56 8.95 11.32
CA ASN A 4 14.26 9.16 10.68
C ASN A 4 13.57 7.83 10.38
N TYR A 5 12.25 7.84 10.46
CA TYR A 5 11.37 6.74 10.12
C TYR A 5 10.48 7.16 8.95
N ASN A 6 10.48 6.34 7.91
CA ASN A 6 9.72 6.51 6.70
C ASN A 6 8.61 5.45 6.66
N ILE A 7 7.35 5.89 6.70
CA ILE A 7 6.19 5.02 6.68
C ILE A 7 5.34 5.39 5.47
N VAL A 8 4.89 4.37 4.74
CA VAL A 8 3.92 4.51 3.66
C VAL A 8 2.67 3.74 4.04
N LEU A 9 1.53 4.43 4.09
CA LEU A 9 0.23 3.82 4.33
C LEU A 9 -0.59 3.91 3.05
N VAL A 10 -1.15 2.78 2.62
CA VAL A 10 -1.85 2.66 1.33
C VAL A 10 -3.17 1.91 1.49
N GLY A 11 -4.08 2.14 0.56
CA GLY A 11 -5.38 1.49 0.53
C GLY A 11 -6.35 2.27 -0.32
N VAL A 12 -7.64 2.01 -0.13
CA VAL A 12 -8.72 2.68 -0.86
C VAL A 12 -9.43 3.69 0.02
N GLY A 13 -10.00 4.72 -0.61
CA GLY A 13 -10.76 5.76 0.08
C GLY A 13 -11.84 5.19 0.99
N GLY A 14 -11.92 5.70 2.23
CA GLY A 14 -12.88 5.27 3.25
C GLY A 14 -12.34 4.28 4.28
N GLN A 15 -11.13 3.72 4.10
CA GLN A 15 -10.53 2.77 5.05
C GLN A 15 -9.81 3.40 6.25
N GLY A 16 -9.83 4.74 6.38
CA GLY A 16 -9.21 5.42 7.53
C GLY A 16 -7.67 5.49 7.47
N ILE A 17 -7.08 5.48 6.28
CA ILE A 17 -5.61 5.59 6.07
C ILE A 17 -5.05 6.89 6.65
N VAL A 18 -5.75 8.01 6.41
CA VAL A 18 -5.35 9.33 6.94
C VAL A 18 -5.39 9.34 8.46
N LEU A 19 -6.47 8.84 9.06
CA LEU A 19 -6.59 8.71 10.52
C LEU A 19 -5.45 7.87 11.11
N ALA A 20 -5.10 6.75 10.46
CA ALA A 20 -3.99 5.91 10.92
C ALA A 20 -2.64 6.65 10.86
N SER A 21 -2.41 7.41 9.79
CA SER A 21 -1.23 8.29 9.68
C SER A 21 -1.22 9.39 10.75
N ASP A 22 -2.36 10.01 11.02
CA ASP A 22 -2.48 11.09 12.00
C ASP A 22 -2.22 10.59 13.43
N ILE A 23 -2.70 9.37 13.76
CA ILE A 23 -2.41 8.70 15.02
C ILE A 23 -0.89 8.50 15.20
N LEU A 24 -0.20 7.96 14.18
CA LEU A 24 1.25 7.76 14.24
C LEU A 24 2.02 9.08 14.29
N ALA A 25 1.58 10.08 13.52
CA ALA A 25 2.18 11.42 13.49
C ALA A 25 2.08 12.11 14.86
N MET A 26 0.89 12.10 15.47
CA MET A 26 0.67 12.64 16.80
C MET A 26 1.46 11.85 17.85
N ALA A 27 1.48 10.52 17.76
CA ALA A 27 2.26 9.70 18.68
C ALA A 27 3.75 9.99 18.59
N ALA A 28 4.29 10.22 17.38
CA ALA A 28 5.69 10.60 17.20
C ALA A 28 6.02 11.95 17.86
N LEU A 29 5.11 12.92 17.82
CA LEU A 29 5.27 14.21 18.51
C LEU A 29 5.14 14.08 20.04
N GLU A 30 4.23 13.25 20.53
CA GLU A 30 4.03 13.02 21.97
C GLU A 30 5.19 12.22 22.59
N GLU A 31 5.75 11.25 21.87
CA GLU A 31 6.88 10.45 22.34
C GLU A 31 8.18 11.27 22.43
N ASN A 32 8.38 12.21 21.51
CA ASN A 32 9.48 13.16 21.57
C ASN A 32 9.09 14.49 20.89
N PRO A 33 8.87 15.57 21.65
CA PRO A 33 8.47 16.88 21.13
C PRO A 33 9.49 17.54 20.18
N GLU A 34 10.74 17.10 20.17
CA GLU A 34 11.77 17.61 19.24
C GLU A 34 11.65 17.02 17.84
N ASN A 35 10.91 15.91 17.69
CA ASN A 35 10.70 15.26 16.41
C ASN A 35 10.09 16.23 15.39
N LYS A 36 10.66 16.23 14.19
CA LYS A 36 10.01 16.80 13.01
C LYS A 36 9.12 15.74 12.41
N VAL A 37 7.86 16.08 12.16
CA VAL A 37 6.88 15.19 11.53
C VAL A 37 6.35 15.85 10.28
N ARG A 38 6.33 15.12 9.17
CA ARG A 38 5.70 15.57 7.93
C ARG A 38 4.86 14.47 7.32
N THR A 39 3.69 14.86 6.83
CA THR A 39 2.78 13.98 6.11
C THR A 39 2.48 14.54 4.72
N SER A 40 2.28 13.67 3.74
CA SER A 40 1.74 14.02 2.43
C SER A 40 0.76 12.96 1.99
N GLN A 41 -0.45 13.37 1.64
CA GLN A 41 -1.47 12.48 1.11
C GLN A 41 -1.66 12.75 -0.38
N LEU A 42 -1.69 11.69 -1.17
CA LEU A 42 -2.13 11.74 -2.55
C LEU A 42 -3.38 10.86 -2.64
N LYS A 43 -4.50 11.51 -3.01
CA LYS A 43 -5.77 10.83 -3.24
C LYS A 43 -5.99 10.76 -4.74
N GLY A 44 -6.29 9.57 -5.27
CA GLY A 44 -6.74 9.44 -6.65
C GLY A 44 -8.02 10.24 -6.88
N MET A 45 -8.22 10.73 -8.10
CA MET A 45 -9.34 11.63 -8.47
C MET A 45 -10.72 10.93 -8.53
N SER A 46 -10.84 9.67 -8.11
CA SER A 46 -12.10 8.92 -8.18
C SER A 46 -13.05 9.28 -7.04
N GLN A 47 -14.33 9.54 -7.35
CA GLN A 47 -15.38 9.84 -6.38
C GLN A 47 -15.75 8.65 -5.46
N ARG A 48 -15.35 7.42 -5.81
CA ARG A 48 -15.55 6.20 -5.00
C ARG A 48 -14.31 5.31 -5.03
N SER A 49 -13.86 4.87 -3.85
CA SER A 49 -12.72 3.95 -3.62
C SER A 49 -11.44 4.28 -4.40
N ALA A 50 -11.08 5.57 -4.52
CA ALA A 50 -9.79 5.95 -5.10
C ALA A 50 -8.62 5.31 -4.33
N SER A 51 -7.54 4.95 -5.03
CA SER A 51 -6.26 4.67 -4.40
C SER A 51 -5.83 5.88 -3.58
N VAL A 52 -5.41 5.63 -2.35
CA VAL A 52 -4.91 6.63 -1.42
C VAL A 52 -3.54 6.15 -0.94
N ILE A 53 -2.56 7.03 -1.05
CA ILE A 53 -1.25 6.87 -0.44
C ILE A 53 -1.01 8.02 0.52
N VAL A 54 -0.52 7.68 1.71
CA VAL A 54 -0.05 8.63 2.70
C VAL A 54 1.41 8.34 3.00
N HIS A 55 2.25 9.35 2.77
CA HIS A 55 3.63 9.38 3.21
C HIS A 55 3.67 9.98 4.61
N LEU A 56 4.30 9.29 5.54
CA LEU A 56 4.57 9.77 6.90
C LEU A 56 6.07 9.65 7.16
N LYS A 57 6.68 10.77 7.56
CA LYS A 57 8.08 10.81 7.99
C LYS A 57 8.17 11.48 9.35
N PHE A 58 8.92 10.87 10.26
CA PHE A 58 9.23 11.48 11.54
C PHE A 58 10.64 11.14 12.03
N GLY A 59 11.22 12.02 12.83
CA GLY A 59 12.54 11.84 13.42
C GLY A 59 13.23 13.18 13.73
N PRO A 60 14.55 13.17 13.99
CA PRO A 60 15.29 14.39 14.35
C PRO A 60 15.33 15.44 13.23
N SER A 61 15.28 15.02 11.95
CA SER A 61 15.29 15.95 10.81
C SER A 61 14.44 15.44 9.65
N VAL A 62 13.41 16.19 9.25
CA VAL A 62 12.57 15.83 8.10
C VAL A 62 12.47 17.03 7.16
N ASP A 63 13.17 16.95 6.02
CA ASP A 63 13.29 18.04 5.05
C ASP A 63 12.21 18.02 3.95
N SER A 64 11.60 16.86 3.72
CA SER A 64 10.57 16.65 2.70
C SER A 64 9.52 15.67 3.21
N PRO A 65 8.22 15.89 2.91
CA PRO A 65 7.14 15.01 3.31
C PRO A 65 7.06 13.72 2.46
N LEU A 66 7.71 13.68 1.30
CA LEU A 66 7.67 12.51 0.42
C LEU A 66 8.71 11.47 0.85
N VAL A 67 8.27 10.21 0.90
CA VAL A 67 9.15 9.05 1.09
C VAL A 67 9.76 8.69 -0.25
N THR A 68 11.06 8.42 -0.28
CA THR A 68 11.76 7.97 -1.48
C THR A 68 11.47 6.48 -1.72
N LYS A 69 11.39 6.06 -2.98
CA LYS A 69 11.28 4.64 -3.30
C LYS A 69 12.52 3.88 -2.80
N GLY A 70 12.34 2.64 -2.38
CA GLY A 70 13.42 1.85 -1.76
C GLY A 70 13.90 2.37 -0.39
N SER A 71 13.16 3.26 0.28
CA SER A 71 13.60 3.85 1.55
C SER A 71 12.58 3.74 2.67
N VAL A 72 11.51 2.96 2.51
CA VAL A 72 10.47 2.83 3.54
C VAL A 72 10.96 1.90 4.67
N ASP A 73 10.73 2.27 5.92
CA ASP A 73 10.93 1.35 7.05
C ASP A 73 9.71 0.42 7.19
N ALA A 74 8.50 0.96 6.97
CA ALA A 74 7.25 0.19 7.05
C ALA A 74 6.22 0.57 5.96
N LEU A 75 5.72 -0.42 5.24
CA LEU A 75 4.57 -0.32 4.35
C LEU A 75 3.35 -0.94 5.02
N LEU A 76 2.30 -0.15 5.24
CA LEU A 76 1.01 -0.61 5.75
C LEU A 76 -0.03 -0.53 4.65
N SER A 77 -0.59 -1.68 4.26
CA SER A 77 -1.65 -1.72 3.26
C SER A 77 -2.98 -2.17 3.87
N LEU A 78 -4.02 -1.36 3.69
CA LEU A 78 -5.39 -1.68 4.07
C LEU A 78 -6.15 -2.49 3.02
N GLU A 79 -5.56 -2.68 1.83
CA GLU A 79 -6.15 -3.40 0.70
C GLU A 79 -5.04 -4.20 -0.03
N LEU A 80 -5.35 -5.43 -0.46
CA LEU A 80 -4.32 -6.36 -0.93
C LEU A 80 -3.57 -5.86 -2.20
N SER A 81 -4.28 -5.33 -3.19
CA SER A 81 -3.72 -4.83 -4.45
C SER A 81 -2.98 -3.50 -4.29
N GLU A 82 -3.31 -2.69 -3.28
CA GLU A 82 -2.59 -1.45 -2.99
C GLU A 82 -1.20 -1.73 -2.38
N GLY A 83 -1.06 -2.82 -1.62
CA GLY A 83 0.24 -3.29 -1.15
C GLY A 83 1.14 -3.67 -2.33
N LEU A 84 0.58 -4.36 -3.32
CA LEU A 84 1.23 -4.65 -4.59
C LEU A 84 1.49 -3.36 -5.40
N ARG A 85 0.64 -2.34 -5.35
CA ARG A 85 0.84 -1.11 -6.13
C ARG A 85 2.09 -0.33 -5.72
N TYR A 86 2.40 -0.32 -4.42
CA TYR A 86 3.43 0.53 -3.80
C TYR A 86 4.60 -0.25 -3.20
N MET A 87 4.76 -1.51 -3.59
CA MET A 87 5.88 -2.36 -3.20
C MET A 87 7.26 -1.84 -3.64
N ASP A 88 7.32 -0.92 -4.60
CA ASP A 88 8.57 -0.25 -5.02
C ASP A 88 9.11 0.75 -3.99
N TYR A 89 8.36 1.03 -2.92
CA TYR A 89 8.85 1.79 -1.76
C TYR A 89 9.71 0.96 -0.81
N LEU A 90 9.60 -0.38 -0.89
CA LEU A 90 10.29 -1.33 -0.03
C LEU A 90 11.77 -1.47 -0.40
N ASN A 91 12.59 -1.75 0.61
CA ASN A 91 13.95 -2.27 0.53
C ASN A 91 14.06 -3.54 1.37
N GLU A 92 15.25 -4.15 1.41
CA GLU A 92 15.52 -5.42 2.08
C GLU A 92 15.17 -5.42 3.58
N ASP A 93 15.31 -4.28 4.25
CA ASP A 93 15.04 -4.12 5.68
C ASP A 93 13.59 -3.73 5.98
N SER A 94 12.83 -3.28 4.98
CA SER A 94 11.45 -2.84 5.15
C SER A 94 10.57 -3.94 5.74
N ILE A 95 9.57 -3.58 6.52
CA ILE A 95 8.46 -4.47 6.87
C ILE A 95 7.21 -4.11 6.06
N ALA A 96 6.56 -5.10 5.44
CA ALA A 96 5.30 -4.93 4.72
C ALA A 96 4.18 -5.68 5.45
N ILE A 97 3.19 -4.96 5.98
CA ILE A 97 2.01 -5.54 6.64
C ILE A 97 0.78 -5.17 5.81
N ILE A 98 0.12 -6.19 5.26
CA ILE A 98 -0.88 -6.05 4.21
C ILE A 98 -2.16 -6.74 4.67
N ASN A 99 -3.27 -6.01 4.65
CA ASN A 99 -4.58 -6.58 4.87
C ASN A 99 -4.99 -7.43 3.66
N ASN A 100 -5.56 -8.60 3.89
CA ASN A 100 -6.10 -9.45 2.82
C ASN A 100 -7.45 -8.96 2.27
N GLU A 101 -7.96 -7.83 2.78
CA GLU A 101 -9.21 -7.22 2.32
C GLU A 101 -9.14 -6.91 0.83
N ILE A 102 -10.16 -7.41 0.12
CA ILE A 102 -10.38 -7.13 -1.28
C ILE A 102 -11.55 -6.16 -1.36
N ASN A 103 -11.24 -4.87 -1.32
CA ASN A 103 -12.22 -3.84 -1.63
C ASN A 103 -12.00 -3.42 -3.07
N ILE A 104 -12.69 -4.12 -3.98
CA ILE A 104 -12.67 -3.86 -5.42
C ILE A 104 -12.99 -2.37 -5.62
N PRO A 105 -12.00 -1.51 -5.90
CA PRO A 105 -12.27 -0.17 -6.34
C PRO A 105 -13.19 -0.26 -7.57
N PRO A 106 -14.06 0.73 -7.86
CA PRO A 106 -14.67 0.86 -9.19
C PRO A 106 -13.61 0.84 -10.31
N VAL A 107 -12.36 1.12 -9.94
CA VAL A 107 -11.12 1.03 -10.72
C VAL A 107 -10.61 -0.40 -10.94
N ILE A 108 -11.31 -1.45 -10.48
CA ILE A 108 -11.15 -2.86 -10.87
C ILE A 108 -12.35 -3.24 -11.75
N PHE A 109 -12.68 -2.40 -12.74
CA PHE A 109 -13.14 -2.93 -14.02
C PHE A 109 -11.92 -3.53 -14.72
N ARG A 110 -11.71 -4.76 -14.29
CA ARG A 110 -10.96 -5.83 -14.87
C ARG A 110 -11.22 -5.89 -16.39
N ALA A 111 -10.39 -5.19 -17.17
CA ALA A 111 -10.44 -5.21 -18.62
C ALA A 111 -9.30 -6.05 -19.20
N GLN A 112 -9.64 -7.21 -19.77
CA GLN A 112 -8.65 -8.07 -20.40
C GLN A 112 -8.16 -7.53 -21.76
N LYS A 113 -8.90 -6.56 -22.33
CA LYS A 113 -8.67 -6.07 -23.69
C LYS A 113 -9.09 -4.60 -23.80
N VAL A 114 -8.19 -3.78 -24.35
CA VAL A 114 -8.45 -2.40 -24.74
C VAL A 114 -8.88 -2.41 -26.20
N GLU A 115 -10.07 -1.91 -26.49
CA GLU A 115 -10.56 -1.74 -27.86
C GLU A 115 -10.29 -0.31 -28.33
N ILE A 116 -9.88 -0.14 -29.59
CA ILE A 116 -9.63 1.16 -30.20
C ILE A 116 -10.78 1.46 -31.14
N ASP A 117 -11.42 2.61 -30.98
CA ASP A 117 -12.39 3.13 -31.94
C ASP A 117 -11.64 3.71 -33.15
N PRO A 118 -11.65 3.05 -34.31
CA PRO A 118 -10.88 3.47 -35.48
C PRO A 118 -11.42 4.78 -36.08
N SER A 119 -12.66 5.17 -35.77
CA SER A 119 -13.23 6.44 -36.23
C SER A 119 -12.69 7.65 -35.44
N LEU A 120 -12.20 7.42 -34.22
CA LEU A 120 -11.66 8.45 -33.33
C LEU A 120 -10.12 8.46 -33.31
N CYS A 121 -9.49 7.33 -33.65
CA CYS A 121 -8.04 7.13 -33.65
C CYS A 121 -7.37 7.58 -34.96
N TYR A 122 -6.32 8.39 -34.87
CA TYR A 122 -5.54 8.85 -36.05
C TYR A 122 -4.09 8.36 -36.07
N GLY A 123 -3.72 7.43 -35.18
CA GLY A 123 -2.42 6.73 -35.26
C GLY A 123 -1.18 7.49 -34.76
N CYS A 124 -1.32 8.48 -33.87
CA CYS A 124 -0.18 9.28 -33.37
C CYS A 124 0.84 8.55 -32.48
N GLY A 125 0.58 7.30 -32.06
CA GLY A 125 1.52 6.53 -31.24
C GLY A 125 1.65 6.97 -29.78
N ASN A 126 1.05 8.10 -29.35
CA ASN A 126 1.18 8.66 -27.98
C ASN A 126 0.42 7.88 -26.88
N CYS A 127 0.09 6.60 -27.10
CA CYS A 127 -0.75 5.80 -26.20
C CYS A 127 -0.01 5.22 -24.96
N LEU A 128 1.14 5.76 -24.59
CA LEU A 128 1.93 5.37 -23.43
C LEU A 128 1.26 5.85 -22.13
N ALA A 129 0.72 4.92 -21.34
CA ALA A 129 0.36 5.17 -19.95
C ALA A 129 1.35 4.43 -19.06
N ASP A 130 2.11 5.18 -18.28
CA ASP A 130 3.17 4.64 -17.44
C ASP A 130 2.57 3.92 -16.21
N CYS A 131 2.39 2.58 -16.31
CA CYS A 131 1.74 1.78 -15.28
C CYS A 131 2.77 1.18 -14.30
N LYS A 132 2.91 1.78 -13.11
CA LYS A 132 3.87 1.36 -12.06
C LYS A 132 3.72 -0.10 -11.60
N VAL A 133 2.54 -0.69 -11.68
CA VAL A 133 2.34 -2.08 -11.20
C VAL A 133 2.84 -3.12 -12.21
N ASN A 134 2.70 -2.84 -13.50
CA ASN A 134 3.22 -3.70 -14.57
C ASN A 134 4.74 -3.57 -14.72
N TYR A 135 5.29 -2.41 -14.33
CA TYR A 135 6.73 -2.17 -14.26
C TYR A 135 7.44 -3.18 -13.34
N TYR A 136 6.83 -3.56 -12.22
CA TYR A 136 7.44 -4.44 -11.22
C TYR A 136 7.46 -5.93 -11.59
N PHE A 137 6.46 -6.41 -12.33
CA PHE A 137 6.45 -7.81 -12.78
C PHE A 137 7.55 -8.11 -13.81
N LYS A 138 8.20 -7.08 -14.37
CA LYS A 138 9.25 -7.16 -15.41
C LYS A 138 10.69 -7.09 -14.88
N GLY A 139 10.95 -7.66 -13.70
CA GLY A 139 12.27 -7.62 -13.05
C GLY A 139 13.45 -7.70 -14.03
N ASN A 140 14.14 -6.57 -14.23
CA ASN A 140 15.47 -6.48 -14.82
C ASN A 140 16.11 -5.15 -14.41
N HIS A 141 17.23 -5.26 -13.70
CA HIS A 141 18.14 -4.18 -13.39
C HIS A 141 19.11 -4.02 -14.57
N ASP A 142 18.73 -3.29 -15.61
CA ASP A 142 19.70 -2.83 -16.62
C ASP A 142 19.23 -1.54 -17.29
N PHE A 143 20.08 -0.51 -17.25
CA PHE A 143 19.74 0.88 -17.53
C PHE A 143 19.81 1.28 -19.01
N LEU A 144 20.10 0.35 -19.93
CA LEU A 144 20.18 0.59 -21.37
C LEU A 144 19.65 -0.63 -22.13
N ALA A 145 18.76 -0.40 -23.11
CA ALA A 145 18.10 -1.38 -24.00
C ALA A 145 16.83 -2.10 -23.48
N LEU A 146 15.72 -1.35 -23.38
CA LEU A 146 14.35 -1.89 -23.29
C LEU A 146 13.86 -2.40 -24.67
N ASN A 147 14.12 -3.66 -24.99
CA ASN A 147 13.34 -4.39 -26.00
C ASN A 147 12.22 -5.20 -25.28
N SER A 148 10.90 -4.97 -25.33
CA SER A 148 9.93 -3.89 -25.64
C SER A 148 8.55 -4.59 -25.85
N PRO A 149 7.36 -3.93 -25.88
CA PRO A 149 7.01 -2.58 -25.43
C PRO A 149 5.67 -2.46 -24.66
N ALA A 150 5.52 -1.33 -23.96
CA ALA A 150 4.21 -0.74 -23.71
C ALA A 150 3.28 -0.75 -24.94
N THR A 151 1.96 -0.71 -24.73
CA THR A 151 0.99 -0.71 -25.84
C THR A 151 1.12 0.56 -26.70
N SER A 152 1.59 0.44 -27.94
CA SER A 152 1.54 1.49 -28.96
C SER A 152 0.46 1.16 -30.00
N VAL A 153 -0.38 2.13 -30.35
CA VAL A 153 -1.30 1.99 -31.48
C VAL A 153 -0.59 2.46 -32.74
N ILE A 154 -0.34 1.52 -33.65
CA ILE A 154 0.24 1.78 -34.98
C ILE A 154 -0.84 1.39 -35.99
N ASN A 155 -1.25 2.32 -36.85
CA ASN A 155 -2.29 2.10 -37.87
C ASN A 155 -3.60 1.51 -37.31
N GLY A 156 -4.05 2.00 -36.15
CA GLY A 156 -5.32 1.58 -35.53
C GLY A 156 -5.30 0.18 -34.88
N LYS A 157 -4.14 -0.48 -34.81
CA LYS A 157 -4.00 -1.79 -34.16
C LYS A 157 -3.22 -1.67 -32.85
N CYS A 158 -3.76 -2.27 -31.79
CA CYS A 158 -3.14 -2.36 -30.47
C CYS A 158 -2.42 -3.72 -30.34
N VAL A 159 -1.21 -3.74 -29.79
CA VAL A 159 -0.44 -4.96 -29.52
C VAL A 159 -0.19 -5.06 -28.01
N ILE A 160 -0.40 -6.26 -27.44
CA ILE A 160 -0.49 -6.53 -25.99
C ILE A 160 0.91 -6.63 -25.35
N GLN A 161 1.03 -6.16 -24.11
CA GLN A 161 1.97 -6.73 -23.14
C GLN A 161 1.24 -7.17 -21.87
N ASP A 162 1.57 -8.39 -21.43
CA ASP A 162 1.04 -9.06 -20.24
C ASP A 162 1.39 -8.30 -18.95
N SER A 163 0.58 -8.51 -17.92
CA SER A 163 0.43 -7.74 -16.65
C SER A 163 -0.31 -6.41 -16.86
N CYS A 164 -1.55 -6.29 -16.35
CA CYS A 164 -2.34 -5.05 -16.29
C CYS A 164 -3.16 -5.06 -15.00
N THR A 165 -3.21 -3.92 -14.29
CA THR A 165 -3.92 -3.81 -13.00
C THR A 165 -5.26 -3.07 -13.04
N GLY A 166 -5.77 -2.75 -14.24
CA GLY A 166 -7.13 -2.26 -14.41
C GLY A 166 -7.40 -0.81 -13.99
N CYS A 167 -6.38 -0.01 -13.60
CA CYS A 167 -6.57 1.30 -12.99
C CYS A 167 -7.21 2.40 -13.88
N ALA A 168 -7.46 2.13 -15.16
CA ALA A 168 -8.08 3.01 -16.16
C ALA A 168 -7.46 4.41 -16.39
N GLN A 169 -6.36 4.78 -15.73
CA GLN A 169 -5.70 6.08 -15.91
C GLN A 169 -5.25 6.32 -17.36
N CYS A 170 -4.93 5.25 -18.10
CA CYS A 170 -4.58 5.33 -19.51
C CYS A 170 -5.71 5.87 -20.41
N PHE A 171 -6.97 5.78 -19.98
CA PHE A 171 -8.13 6.25 -20.74
C PHE A 171 -8.20 7.78 -20.79
N HIS A 172 -7.93 8.45 -19.68
CA HIS A 172 -7.92 9.92 -19.60
C HIS A 172 -6.77 10.57 -20.39
N ALA A 173 -5.73 9.80 -20.71
CA ALA A 173 -4.63 10.26 -21.54
C ALA A 173 -4.96 10.29 -23.05
N CYS A 174 -6.08 9.71 -23.49
CA CYS A 174 -6.50 9.82 -24.89
C CYS A 174 -7.29 11.12 -25.11
N PRO A 175 -6.75 12.12 -25.82
CA PRO A 175 -7.44 13.40 -26.03
C PRO A 175 -8.71 13.28 -26.92
N ARG A 176 -8.95 12.11 -27.53
CA ARG A 176 -10.05 11.82 -28.47
C ARG A 176 -10.99 10.73 -27.95
N SER A 177 -10.75 10.20 -26.75
CA SER A 177 -11.54 9.09 -26.18
C SER A 177 -11.62 7.85 -27.08
N ALA A 178 -10.60 7.62 -27.91
CA ALA A 178 -10.56 6.52 -28.89
C ALA A 178 -10.27 5.14 -28.27
N LYS A 179 -10.13 5.02 -26.93
CA LYS A 179 -9.82 3.76 -26.22
C LYS A 179 -11.05 3.34 -25.40
N ARG A 180 -11.41 2.05 -25.37
CA ARG A 180 -12.51 1.47 -24.55
C ARG A 180 -12.04 0.19 -23.85
N LEU A 181 -12.66 -0.21 -22.74
CA LEU A 181 -12.30 -1.41 -21.96
C LEU A 181 -13.37 -2.52 -22.12
N LEU A 182 -12.95 -3.78 -22.32
CA LEU A 182 -13.84 -4.95 -22.34
C LEU A 182 -13.91 -5.64 -20.97
N GLU A 183 -15.11 -5.83 -20.43
CA GLU A 183 -15.40 -6.48 -19.14
C GLU A 183 -14.93 -7.96 -19.14
N ASN A 184 -14.01 -8.40 -18.25
CA ASN A 184 -13.80 -9.82 -17.81
C ASN A 184 -12.50 -10.17 -17.01
N ALA A 185 -11.70 -9.26 -16.46
CA ALA A 185 -10.43 -9.67 -15.81
C ALA A 185 -10.56 -10.35 -14.42
N THR A 186 -9.41 -10.82 -13.87
CA THR A 186 -9.18 -11.54 -12.58
C THR A 186 -8.33 -10.71 -11.57
N TYR A 187 -8.40 -10.94 -10.26
CA TYR A 187 -7.85 -10.14 -9.14
C TYR A 187 -6.73 -11.00 -8.61
N PRO A 188 -5.53 -10.44 -8.35
CA PRO A 188 -4.37 -11.25 -8.07
C PRO A 188 -4.62 -12.13 -6.84
N GLU A 189 -4.26 -13.40 -6.97
CA GLU A 189 -4.32 -14.33 -5.84
C GLU A 189 -3.31 -13.90 -4.77
N MET A 190 -3.63 -14.15 -3.50
CA MET A 190 -2.81 -13.70 -2.36
C MET A 190 -1.35 -14.16 -2.47
N ASN A 191 -1.13 -15.39 -2.94
CA ASN A 191 0.20 -15.95 -3.14
C ASN A 191 1.00 -15.19 -4.20
N GLN A 192 0.35 -14.72 -5.27
CA GLN A 192 1.01 -13.94 -6.32
C GLN A 192 1.44 -12.57 -5.77
N VAL A 193 0.60 -11.95 -4.93
CA VAL A 193 0.94 -10.69 -4.25
C VAL A 193 2.12 -10.89 -3.31
N ALA A 194 2.08 -11.91 -2.45
CA ALA A 194 3.17 -12.22 -1.54
C ALA A 194 4.49 -12.47 -2.29
N SER A 195 4.48 -13.31 -3.33
CA SER A 195 5.66 -13.64 -4.14
C SER A 195 6.22 -12.43 -4.87
N ALA A 196 5.38 -11.49 -5.31
CA ALA A 196 5.85 -10.24 -5.89
C ALA A 196 6.62 -9.46 -4.83
N ILE A 197 5.98 -9.13 -3.71
CA ILE A 197 6.52 -8.25 -2.66
C ILE A 197 7.78 -8.84 -2.02
N LYS A 198 7.87 -10.17 -1.89
CA LYS A 198 9.05 -10.88 -1.39
C LYS A 198 10.34 -10.64 -2.19
N LYS A 199 10.23 -10.13 -3.42
CA LYS A 199 11.42 -9.74 -4.20
C LYS A 199 12.15 -8.52 -3.62
N PHE A 200 11.52 -7.78 -2.69
CA PHE A 200 12.04 -6.52 -2.16
C PHE A 200 12.37 -6.63 -0.67
N THR A 201 11.63 -7.46 0.08
CA THR A 201 11.88 -7.74 1.49
C THR A 201 11.37 -9.13 1.85
N ASP A 202 12.05 -9.82 2.75
CA ASP A 202 11.55 -11.07 3.33
C ASP A 202 10.46 -10.85 4.40
N ASN A 203 10.33 -9.63 4.92
CA ASN A 203 9.43 -9.26 6.01
C ASN A 203 8.02 -8.90 5.50
N VAL A 204 7.35 -9.85 4.82
CA VAL A 204 6.01 -9.65 4.23
C VAL A 204 4.95 -10.43 5.00
N PHE A 205 3.98 -9.73 5.56
CA PHE A 205 2.89 -10.30 6.36
C PHE A 205 1.54 -9.91 5.77
N ILE A 206 0.86 -10.88 5.17
CA ILE A 206 -0.53 -10.71 4.72
C ILE A 206 -1.45 -11.26 5.81
N ILE A 207 -2.34 -10.42 6.34
CA ILE A 207 -3.15 -10.72 7.53
C ILE A 207 -4.63 -10.38 7.32
N PRO A 208 -5.56 -11.09 7.98
CA PRO A 208 -6.99 -10.80 7.94
C PRO A 208 -7.38 -9.71 8.96
N ALA A 209 -6.82 -8.51 8.83
CA ALA A 209 -7.00 -7.44 9.82
C ALA A 209 -8.46 -6.98 9.90
N THR A 210 -9.20 -6.94 8.79
CA THR A 210 -10.63 -6.63 8.79
C THR A 210 -11.44 -7.65 9.57
N ASP A 211 -11.15 -8.94 9.38
CA ASP A 211 -11.88 -10.02 10.07
C ASP A 211 -11.61 -9.97 11.58
N TRP A 212 -10.35 -9.80 11.96
CA TRP A 212 -9.98 -9.65 13.37
C TRP A 212 -10.61 -8.42 14.03
N ALA A 213 -10.78 -7.32 13.30
CA ALA A 213 -11.48 -6.13 13.78
C ALA A 213 -13.01 -6.34 13.84
N ARG A 214 -13.58 -7.11 12.91
CA ARG A 214 -15.00 -7.48 12.89
C ARG A 214 -15.37 -8.34 14.09
N GLU A 215 -14.52 -9.28 14.47
CA GLU A 215 -14.68 -10.10 15.70
C GLU A 215 -14.73 -9.25 16.98
N LEU A 216 -14.08 -8.08 16.98
CA LEU A 216 -14.11 -7.12 18.08
C LEU A 216 -15.31 -6.15 18.01
N GLY A 217 -16.24 -6.37 17.06
CA GLY A 217 -17.47 -5.61 16.91
C GLY A 217 -17.37 -4.40 15.96
N ASN A 218 -16.22 -4.15 15.34
CA ASN A 218 -16.06 -3.01 14.43
C ASN A 218 -15.02 -3.25 13.33
N ALA A 219 -15.46 -3.72 12.17
CA ALA A 219 -14.59 -3.91 11.00
C ALA A 219 -13.86 -2.63 10.54
N ARG A 220 -14.37 -1.43 10.86
CA ARG A 220 -13.70 -0.17 10.53
C ARG A 220 -12.45 0.11 11.37
N ALA A 221 -12.21 -0.65 12.43
CA ALA A 221 -11.01 -0.56 13.26
C ALA A 221 -9.80 -1.33 12.66
N ALA A 222 -9.92 -1.88 11.45
CA ALA A 222 -8.84 -2.61 10.76
C ALA A 222 -7.56 -1.78 10.60
N ASN A 223 -7.69 -0.47 10.39
CA ASN A 223 -6.58 0.46 10.29
C ASN A 223 -5.80 0.58 11.61
N VAL A 224 -6.50 0.72 12.73
CA VAL A 224 -5.91 0.76 14.07
C VAL A 224 -5.31 -0.61 14.44
N LEU A 225 -5.96 -1.71 14.04
CA LEU A 225 -5.41 -3.05 14.24
C LEU A 225 -4.06 -3.20 13.51
N LEU A 226 -3.97 -2.79 12.25
CA LEU A 226 -2.72 -2.79 11.47
C LEU A 226 -1.62 -1.97 12.13
N LEU A 227 -1.95 -0.79 12.68
CA LEU A 227 -1.00 0.00 13.49
C LEU A 227 -0.49 -0.82 14.68
N GLY A 228 -1.40 -1.51 15.37
CA GLY A 228 -1.07 -2.40 16.47
C GLY A 228 -0.08 -3.48 16.04
N VAL A 229 -0.31 -4.15 14.91
CA VAL A 229 0.60 -5.16 14.38
C VAL A 229 1.99 -4.58 14.16
N LEU A 230 2.09 -3.41 13.52
CA LEU A 230 3.37 -2.74 13.32
C LEU A 230 4.09 -2.42 14.63
N LEU A 231 3.38 -1.86 15.61
CA LEU A 231 3.94 -1.57 16.94
C LEU A 231 4.40 -2.83 17.66
N GLY A 232 3.62 -3.91 17.55
CA GLY A 232 3.94 -5.22 18.13
C GLY A 232 5.22 -5.83 17.56
N THR A 233 5.60 -5.48 16.32
CA THR A 233 6.86 -5.94 15.71
C THR A 233 8.10 -5.30 16.34
N GLY A 234 7.95 -4.18 17.05
CA GLY A 234 9.08 -3.42 17.62
C GLY A 234 9.87 -2.59 16.61
N ARG A 235 9.42 -2.50 15.35
CA ARG A 235 10.12 -1.74 14.28
C ARG A 235 9.97 -0.22 14.41
N LEU A 236 9.02 0.26 15.22
CA LEU A 236 8.80 1.69 15.46
C LEU A 236 9.17 2.09 16.89
N PRO A 237 9.79 3.28 17.08
CA PRO A 237 10.21 3.79 18.38
C PRO A 237 9.04 4.51 19.08
N LEU A 238 7.83 3.94 19.02
CA LEU A 238 6.63 4.54 19.58
C LEU A 238 6.08 3.61 20.66
N SER A 239 5.81 4.17 21.84
CA SER A 239 5.22 3.38 22.91
C SER A 239 3.74 3.11 22.63
N ILE A 240 3.28 1.91 22.98
CA ILE A 240 1.87 1.53 22.84
C ILE A 240 0.97 2.51 23.61
N LYS A 241 1.41 2.94 24.81
CA LYS A 241 0.67 3.89 25.65
C LYS A 241 0.47 5.25 24.97
N THR A 242 1.50 5.76 24.30
CA THR A 242 1.41 7.01 23.53
C THR A 242 0.39 6.87 22.42
N VAL A 243 0.40 5.76 21.68
CA VAL A 243 -0.57 5.51 20.61
C VAL A 243 -2.00 5.35 21.15
N GLU A 244 -2.20 4.67 22.29
CA GLU A 244 -3.50 4.58 22.96
C GLU A 244 -4.05 5.96 23.38
N SER A 245 -3.16 6.84 23.88
CA SER A 245 -3.48 8.23 24.20
C SER A 245 -3.94 9.00 22.96
N CYS A 246 -3.20 8.91 21.84
CA CYS A 246 -3.56 9.57 20.59
C CYS A 246 -4.88 9.05 20.00
N ILE A 247 -5.15 7.74 20.09
CA ILE A 247 -6.44 7.15 19.70
C ILE A 247 -7.59 7.80 20.48
N SER A 248 -7.42 7.95 21.80
CA SER A 248 -8.45 8.53 22.66
C SER A 248 -8.72 10.01 22.35
N LYS A 249 -7.73 10.73 21.79
CA LYS A 249 -7.85 12.15 21.38
C LYS A 249 -8.44 12.33 19.98
N LEU A 250 -8.12 11.44 19.05
CA LEU A 250 -8.46 11.58 17.62
C LEU A 250 -9.74 10.85 17.20
N ILE A 251 -10.10 9.78 17.92
CA ILE A 251 -11.26 8.95 17.60
C ILE A 251 -12.46 9.40 18.46
N PRO A 252 -13.68 9.48 17.89
CA PRO A 252 -14.88 9.79 18.67
C PRO A 252 -15.05 8.84 19.85
N GLU A 253 -15.37 9.39 21.03
CA GLU A 253 -15.46 8.68 22.31
C GLU A 253 -16.18 7.32 22.22
N LYS A 254 -17.33 7.29 21.54
CA LYS A 254 -18.14 6.08 21.32
C LYS A 254 -17.42 4.92 20.61
N LEU A 255 -16.33 5.20 19.89
CA LEU A 255 -15.55 4.23 19.12
C LEU A 255 -14.20 3.91 19.79
N VAL A 256 -13.79 4.65 20.83
CA VAL A 256 -12.45 4.52 21.45
C VAL A 256 -12.21 3.12 22.00
N ASP A 257 -13.12 2.58 22.80
CA ASP A 257 -12.97 1.24 23.40
C ASP A 257 -12.74 0.14 22.34
N THR A 258 -13.55 0.14 21.27
CA THR A 258 -13.41 -0.83 20.17
C THR A 258 -12.07 -0.70 19.45
N ASN A 259 -11.57 0.53 19.27
CA ASN A 259 -10.28 0.77 18.60
C ASN A 259 -9.09 0.45 19.51
N LEU A 260 -9.17 0.70 20.81
CA LEU A 260 -8.14 0.29 21.77
C LEU A 260 -8.03 -1.25 21.84
N LYS A 261 -9.16 -1.95 21.84
CA LYS A 261 -9.18 -3.43 21.72
C LYS A 261 -8.54 -3.89 20.42
N ALA A 262 -8.84 -3.23 19.30
CA ALA A 262 -8.25 -3.53 18.00
C ALA A 262 -6.73 -3.28 17.99
N LEU A 263 -6.26 -2.17 18.55
CA LEU A 263 -4.83 -1.87 18.70
C LEU A 263 -4.13 -2.98 19.49
N ARG A 264 -4.66 -3.33 20.68
CA ARG A 264 -4.07 -4.33 21.56
C ARG A 264 -4.00 -5.72 20.93
N LYS A 265 -5.08 -6.15 20.27
CA LYS A 265 -5.09 -7.40 19.48
C LYS A 265 -4.04 -7.34 18.36
N GLY A 266 -3.94 -6.21 17.67
CA GLY A 266 -2.89 -5.97 16.68
C GLY A 266 -1.49 -6.12 17.28
N VAL A 267 -1.21 -5.50 18.43
CA VAL A 267 0.08 -5.59 19.13
C VAL A 267 0.44 -7.03 19.48
N GLU A 268 -0.53 -7.81 19.98
CA GLU A 268 -0.34 -9.23 20.27
C GLU A 268 0.06 -10.00 19.00
N LYS A 269 -0.68 -9.82 17.90
CA LYS A 269 -0.35 -10.43 16.60
C LYS A 269 0.99 -9.97 16.03
N GLY A 270 1.36 -8.71 16.22
CA GLY A 270 2.67 -8.18 15.84
C GLY A 270 3.83 -8.85 16.59
N LYS A 271 3.63 -9.16 17.88
CA LYS A 271 4.62 -9.89 18.69
C LYS A 271 4.78 -11.34 18.24
N GLU A 272 3.68 -12.01 17.89
CA GLU A 272 3.70 -13.36 17.31
C GLU A 272 4.50 -13.39 16.00
N ILE A 273 4.26 -12.39 15.13
CA ILE A 273 4.98 -12.20 13.87
C ILE A 273 6.48 -12.01 14.12
N SER A 274 6.85 -11.16 15.08
CA SER A 274 8.26 -10.91 15.43
C SER A 274 8.97 -12.18 15.91
N ARG A 275 8.36 -12.98 16.78
CA ARG A 275 8.94 -14.24 17.27
C ARG A 275 9.20 -15.24 16.14
N THR A 276 8.30 -15.32 15.16
CA THR A 276 8.46 -16.22 14.00
C THR A 276 9.62 -15.82 13.07
N VAL A 277 10.03 -14.55 13.10
CA VAL A 277 11.14 -14.00 12.28
C VAL A 277 12.48 -14.06 13.01
N PHE A 278 12.48 -13.91 14.34
CA PHE A 278 13.71 -13.77 15.14
C PHE A 278 14.06 -14.99 16.00
N GLU A 279 13.16 -15.97 16.19
CA GLU A 279 13.46 -17.27 16.79
C GLU A 279 13.42 -18.35 15.71
N LYS A 280 14.52 -18.52 14.94
CA LYS A 280 14.74 -19.80 14.26
C LYS A 280 14.94 -20.86 15.35
N PRO A 281 14.29 -22.04 15.28
CA PRO A 281 14.67 -23.14 16.14
C PRO A 281 16.14 -23.45 15.86
N VAL A 282 16.95 -23.51 16.91
CA VAL A 282 18.24 -24.18 16.85
C VAL A 282 17.92 -25.59 16.37
N LEU A 283 18.36 -25.93 15.16
CA LEU A 283 18.34 -27.31 14.71
C LEU A 283 19.19 -28.08 15.71
N GLU A 284 18.54 -28.87 16.56
CA GLU A 284 19.20 -29.92 17.31
C GLU A 284 19.88 -30.82 16.27
N THR A 285 21.20 -30.75 16.25
CA THR A 285 22.04 -31.67 15.51
C THR A 285 22.01 -33.01 16.25
N ASP A 286 21.34 -33.99 15.67
CA ASP A 286 21.67 -35.41 15.87
C ASP A 286 22.65 -35.87 14.78
#